data_AF-A0A3P6S4I1-F1
#
_entry.id   AF-A0A3P6S4I1-F1
#
_cell.length_a   1.000
_cell.length_b   1.000
_cell.length_c   1.000
_cell.angle_alpha   90.00
_cell.angle_beta   90.00
_cell.angle_gamma   90.00
#
_symmetry.space_group_name_H-M   'P 1'
#
loop_
_entity.id
_entity.type
_entity.pdbx_description
1 polymer ?
#
loop_
_entity_poly.entity_id
_entity_poly.type
_entity_poly.pdbx_seq_one_letter_code
_entity_poly.pdbx_strand_id
1 'polypeptide(L)'
;IGDNSEVNLTPILVGDIPEALAEPKLDKFGDINIEWVLPTQRRLDPDNLPFLWKMMKKEFGCRSMLNEDIGRLDLGLFWYPSEQFIPGFTLPPADHFYRAYYTAVYKKWHYSQCKDGGQVQRHYVDLWRRFANKYKDFCHMGFTFMTTLSHEDGFILEVLDEQISSSLENLYFTGALDNGVSIIMGDHGNRIGAQMRSYTGRIEERMPLMAIRLPPDFKRLHPQEYLNFMKNKWKLTRIRFETCQRVPLNGRLRFIHPTSKNMFWNLHL
;
A
#
# COMPACT_ATOMS: atom_id res chain seq x y z
N ILE A 1 13.01 7.14 0.74
CA ILE A 1 11.86 7.45 -0.13
C ILE A 1 12.47 7.57 -1.51
N GLY A 2 12.28 6.54 -2.33
CA GLY A 2 12.55 6.63 -3.75
C GLY A 2 11.52 7.54 -4.41
N ASP A 3 11.73 7.88 -5.66
CA ASP A 3 10.81 8.69 -6.48
C ASP A 3 9.87 7.79 -7.32
N ASN A 4 9.61 6.57 -6.86
CA ASN A 4 8.81 5.59 -7.58
C ASN A 4 7.92 4.79 -6.61
N SER A 5 6.70 4.51 -7.05
CA SER A 5 5.68 3.75 -6.30
C SER A 5 6.16 2.40 -5.86
N GLU A 6 6.74 1.62 -6.77
CA GLU A 6 7.19 0.25 -6.48
C GLU A 6 8.29 0.27 -5.40
N VAL A 7 9.30 1.13 -5.57
CA VAL A 7 10.41 1.27 -4.62
C VAL A 7 9.94 1.67 -3.21
N ASN A 8 8.88 2.48 -3.11
CA ASN A 8 8.35 2.92 -1.83
C ASN A 8 7.36 1.91 -1.21
N LEU A 9 6.58 1.20 -2.02
CA LEU A 9 5.52 0.32 -1.56
C LEU A 9 5.97 -1.13 -1.39
N THR A 10 6.93 -1.63 -2.17
CA THR A 10 7.45 -3.00 -2.02
C THR A 10 7.96 -3.26 -0.60
N PRO A 11 8.79 -2.41 0.03
CA PRO A 11 9.24 -2.65 1.41
C PRO A 11 8.12 -2.59 2.46
N ILE A 12 7.03 -1.87 2.19
CA ILE A 12 5.85 -1.81 3.07
C ILE A 12 5.06 -3.11 2.97
N LEU A 13 4.85 -3.56 1.75
CA LEU A 13 3.91 -4.63 1.45
C LEU A 13 4.55 -6.00 1.52
N VAL A 14 5.86 -6.11 1.30
CA VAL A 14 6.60 -7.38 1.31
C VAL A 14 7.44 -7.54 2.58
N GLY A 15 7.96 -6.44 3.13
CA GLY A 15 8.95 -6.50 4.20
C GLY A 15 10.31 -6.96 3.66
N ASP A 16 10.96 -7.91 4.35
CA ASP A 16 12.23 -8.47 3.89
C ASP A 16 12.03 -9.37 2.65
N ILE A 17 12.70 -9.03 1.55
CA ILE A 17 12.74 -9.81 0.30
C ILE A 17 13.90 -10.82 0.39
N PRO A 18 13.67 -12.14 0.29
CA PRO A 18 14.72 -13.14 0.41
C PRO A 18 15.89 -12.93 -0.55
N GLU A 19 15.61 -12.53 -1.79
CA GLU A 19 16.60 -12.24 -2.82
C GLU A 19 17.45 -11.02 -2.45
N ALA A 20 16.86 -9.99 -1.83
CA ALA A 20 17.57 -8.80 -1.36
C ALA A 20 18.47 -9.11 -0.16
N LEU A 21 18.01 -9.99 0.73
CA LEU A 21 18.79 -10.41 1.91
C LEU A 21 20.06 -11.19 1.55
N ALA A 22 20.16 -11.73 0.33
CA ALA A 22 21.37 -12.36 -0.19
C ALA A 22 22.45 -11.34 -0.58
N GLU A 23 22.07 -10.08 -0.79
CA GLU A 23 22.99 -9.00 -1.15
C GLU A 23 23.65 -8.39 0.10
N PRO A 24 24.88 -7.87 -0.01
CA PRO A 24 25.54 -7.23 1.12
C PRO A 24 24.77 -5.97 1.52
N LYS A 25 24.55 -5.77 2.83
CA LYS A 25 23.83 -4.60 3.37
C LYS A 25 24.49 -3.27 2.99
N LEU A 26 25.82 -3.25 2.95
CA LEU A 26 26.60 -2.07 2.62
C LEU A 26 27.28 -2.26 1.27
N ASP A 27 27.36 -1.19 0.48
CA ASP A 27 28.10 -1.17 -0.75
C ASP A 27 29.61 -0.95 -0.49
N LYS A 28 30.40 -0.86 -1.57
CA LYS A 28 31.86 -0.66 -1.50
C LYS A 28 32.28 0.69 -0.88
N PHE A 29 31.36 1.63 -0.73
CA PHE A 29 31.58 2.94 -0.12
C PHE A 29 31.11 2.99 1.34
N GLY A 30 30.50 1.91 1.85
CA GLY A 30 29.94 1.85 3.20
C GLY A 30 28.54 2.43 3.31
N ASP A 31 27.90 2.76 2.19
CA ASP A 31 26.51 3.21 2.13
C ASP A 31 25.54 2.03 2.05
N ILE A 32 24.26 2.24 2.32
CA ILE A 32 23.25 1.18 2.19
C ILE A 32 23.19 0.75 0.72
N ASN A 33 23.46 -0.53 0.47
CA ASN A 33 23.33 -1.12 -0.85
C ASN A 33 21.86 -1.12 -1.27
N ILE A 34 21.56 -0.53 -2.43
CA ILE A 34 20.20 -0.49 -2.97
C ILE A 34 19.67 -1.90 -3.26
N GLU A 35 20.54 -2.82 -3.70
CA GLU A 35 20.17 -4.20 -3.99
C GLU A 35 19.74 -4.98 -2.73
N TRP A 36 20.21 -4.54 -1.55
CA TRP A 36 19.77 -5.11 -0.26
C TRP A 36 18.39 -4.61 0.18
N VAL A 37 17.91 -3.52 -0.40
CA VAL A 37 16.56 -2.98 -0.15
C VAL A 37 15.58 -3.52 -1.17
N LEU A 38 15.91 -3.37 -2.46
CA LEU A 38 15.15 -3.86 -3.58
C LEU A 38 16.15 -4.30 -4.67
N PRO A 39 16.24 -5.60 -4.99
CA PRO A 39 17.22 -6.11 -5.92
C PRO A 39 16.81 -5.71 -7.34
N THR A 40 17.48 -4.71 -7.91
CA THR A 40 17.16 -4.20 -9.26
C THR A 40 17.82 -5.01 -10.36
N GLN A 41 18.83 -5.82 -10.02
CA GLN A 41 19.54 -6.69 -10.97
C GLN A 41 18.92 -8.09 -11.09
N ARG A 42 17.93 -8.42 -10.26
CA ARG A 42 17.23 -9.71 -10.29
C ARG A 42 15.77 -9.49 -10.58
N ARG A 43 15.22 -10.27 -11.52
CA ARG A 43 13.78 -10.31 -11.75
C ARG A 43 13.10 -11.07 -10.61
N LEU A 44 12.30 -10.37 -9.84
CA LEU A 44 11.45 -10.88 -8.79
C LEU A 44 10.20 -11.53 -9.38
N ASP A 45 9.83 -12.66 -8.81
CA ASP A 45 8.56 -13.30 -9.06
C ASP A 45 7.53 -12.81 -8.02
N PRO A 46 6.54 -11.99 -8.39
CA PRO A 46 5.57 -11.47 -7.45
C PRO A 46 4.69 -12.59 -6.86
N ASP A 47 4.59 -13.77 -7.48
CA ASP A 47 3.90 -14.91 -6.88
C ASP A 47 4.64 -15.47 -5.67
N ASN A 48 5.97 -15.38 -5.63
CA ASN A 48 6.80 -15.89 -4.54
C ASN A 48 7.02 -14.89 -3.40
N LEU A 49 6.81 -13.60 -3.66
CA LEU A 49 6.99 -12.58 -2.63
C LEU A 49 5.96 -12.72 -1.48
N PRO A 50 6.42 -12.60 -0.22
CA PRO A 50 5.59 -12.76 0.98
C PRO A 50 4.76 -11.50 1.28
N PHE A 51 3.96 -11.05 0.31
CA PHE A 51 3.11 -9.88 0.48
C PHE A 51 2.22 -9.99 1.73
N LEU A 52 2.01 -8.85 2.38
CA LEU A 52 1.31 -8.74 3.65
C LEU A 52 -0.10 -9.33 3.56
N TRP A 53 -0.81 -9.16 2.43
CA TRP A 53 -2.12 -9.78 2.23
C TRP A 53 -2.06 -11.31 2.04
N LYS A 54 -0.97 -11.86 1.49
CA LYS A 54 -0.75 -13.31 1.42
C LYS A 54 -0.42 -13.87 2.81
N MET A 55 0.44 -13.18 3.56
CA MET A 55 0.77 -13.52 4.94
C MET A 55 -0.50 -13.52 5.82
N MET A 56 -1.30 -12.46 5.73
CA MET A 56 -2.56 -12.35 6.47
C MET A 56 -3.53 -13.49 6.17
N LYS A 57 -3.64 -13.88 4.90
CA LYS A 57 -4.46 -15.03 4.50
C LYS A 57 -3.89 -16.35 5.02
N LYS A 58 -2.59 -16.59 4.86
CA LYS A 58 -1.93 -17.85 5.21
C LYS A 58 -1.88 -18.08 6.73
N GLU A 59 -1.47 -17.08 7.49
CA GLU A 59 -1.19 -17.21 8.93
C GLU A 59 -2.45 -16.99 9.79
N PHE A 60 -3.41 -16.20 9.31
CA PHE A 60 -4.58 -15.79 10.10
C PHE A 60 -5.93 -16.08 9.43
N GLY A 61 -5.94 -16.68 8.23
CA GLY A 61 -7.18 -17.01 7.51
C GLY A 61 -7.96 -15.79 7.02
N CYS A 62 -7.31 -14.63 6.92
CA CYS A 62 -7.97 -13.38 6.56
C CYS A 62 -8.34 -13.34 5.08
N ARG A 63 -9.48 -12.70 4.78
CA ARG A 63 -9.89 -12.41 3.41
C ARG A 63 -9.01 -11.31 2.83
N SER A 64 -8.45 -11.52 1.66
CA SER A 64 -7.54 -10.54 1.05
C SER A 64 -8.14 -9.84 -0.15
N MET A 65 -7.79 -8.57 -0.35
CA MET A 65 -8.10 -7.82 -1.56
C MET A 65 -6.85 -7.11 -2.09
N LEU A 66 -6.60 -7.27 -3.39
CA LEU A 66 -5.67 -6.46 -4.17
C LEU A 66 -6.46 -5.75 -5.27
N ASN A 67 -6.62 -4.43 -5.11
CA ASN A 67 -7.40 -3.58 -5.99
C ASN A 67 -6.49 -2.51 -6.59
N GLU A 68 -5.90 -2.82 -7.73
CA GLU A 68 -4.86 -2.03 -8.37
C GLU A 68 -5.43 -1.29 -9.58
N ASP A 69 -5.17 0.01 -9.63
CA ASP A 69 -5.41 0.84 -10.80
C ASP A 69 -4.29 0.70 -11.81
N ILE A 70 -4.58 0.02 -12.92
CA ILE A 70 -3.55 -0.35 -13.88
C ILE A 70 -3.30 0.74 -14.93
N GLY A 71 -4.26 1.64 -15.19
CA GLY A 71 -4.18 2.70 -16.21
C GLY A 71 -4.07 2.24 -17.69
N ARG A 72 -3.40 1.12 -17.96
CA ARG A 72 -3.21 0.44 -19.24
C ARG A 72 -2.84 -1.03 -19.02
N LEU A 73 -2.88 -1.84 -20.08
CA LEU A 73 -2.82 -3.31 -19.99
C LEU A 73 -1.46 -3.85 -19.51
N ASP A 74 -0.38 -3.14 -19.79
CA ASP A 74 1.00 -3.51 -19.50
C ASP A 74 1.58 -2.78 -18.29
N LEU A 75 0.74 -2.06 -17.54
CA LEU A 75 1.10 -1.45 -16.26
C LEU A 75 0.41 -2.16 -15.08
N GLY A 76 0.87 -1.78 -13.89
CA GLY A 76 0.47 -2.31 -12.60
C GLY A 76 1.61 -2.20 -11.61
N LEU A 77 1.29 -2.07 -10.32
CA LEU A 77 2.29 -1.80 -9.28
C LEU A 77 3.40 -2.86 -9.21
N PHE A 78 3.07 -4.13 -9.51
CA PHE A 78 4.01 -5.26 -9.56
C PHE A 78 4.02 -5.97 -10.92
N TRP A 79 3.61 -5.26 -11.98
CA TRP A 79 3.71 -5.71 -13.37
C TRP A 79 4.76 -4.92 -14.16
N TYR A 80 5.16 -3.78 -13.63
CA TYR A 80 6.16 -2.87 -14.16
C TYR A 80 7.10 -2.45 -13.02
N PRO A 81 8.41 -2.26 -13.27
CA PRO A 81 9.11 -2.42 -14.54
C PRO A 81 9.62 -3.86 -14.79
N SER A 82 9.81 -4.23 -16.06
CA SER A 82 10.13 -5.61 -16.50
C SER A 82 11.55 -6.09 -16.13
N GLU A 83 12.38 -5.13 -15.71
CA GLU A 83 13.72 -5.33 -15.22
C GLU A 83 13.69 -5.89 -13.79
N GLN A 84 12.75 -5.43 -12.96
CA GLN A 84 12.61 -5.80 -11.55
C GLN A 84 11.60 -6.94 -11.35
N PHE A 85 10.53 -7.00 -12.13
CA PHE A 85 9.52 -8.06 -12.01
C PHE A 85 9.44 -8.91 -13.27
N ILE A 86 9.23 -10.22 -13.10
CA ILE A 86 8.65 -11.01 -14.18
C ILE A 86 7.24 -10.48 -14.51
N PRO A 87 6.63 -10.81 -15.67
CA PRO A 87 5.33 -10.27 -16.08
C PRO A 87 4.16 -10.62 -15.15
N GLY A 88 4.08 -9.94 -14.01
CA GLY A 88 2.97 -9.99 -13.08
C GLY A 88 2.74 -11.31 -12.35
N PHE A 89 1.62 -11.36 -11.63
CA PHE A 89 1.13 -12.55 -10.94
C PHE A 89 0.56 -13.57 -11.94
N THR A 90 1.06 -14.81 -11.88
CA THR A 90 0.52 -15.96 -12.63
C THR A 90 -0.61 -16.66 -11.87
N LEU A 91 -0.69 -16.46 -10.54
CA LEU A 91 -1.77 -16.94 -9.68
C LEU A 91 -2.53 -15.77 -9.04
N PRO A 92 -3.84 -15.89 -8.77
CA PRO A 92 -4.56 -14.83 -8.06
C PRO A 92 -3.92 -14.54 -6.69
N PRO A 93 -3.35 -13.34 -6.45
CA PRO A 93 -2.58 -13.07 -5.24
C PRO A 93 -3.45 -12.78 -4.02
N ALA A 94 -4.75 -12.56 -4.23
CA ALA A 94 -5.74 -12.23 -3.20
C ALA A 94 -7.10 -12.89 -3.51
N ASP A 95 -7.96 -13.03 -2.50
CA ASP A 95 -9.34 -13.54 -2.71
C ASP A 95 -10.15 -12.64 -3.64
N HIS A 96 -9.96 -11.32 -3.51
CA HIS A 96 -10.54 -10.29 -4.38
C HIS A 96 -9.43 -9.65 -5.18
N PHE A 97 -9.29 -10.05 -6.44
CA PHE A 97 -8.30 -9.51 -7.36
C PHE A 97 -8.96 -9.01 -8.64
N TYR A 98 -8.92 -7.70 -8.87
CA TYR A 98 -9.74 -7.04 -9.89
C TYR A 98 -9.02 -6.83 -11.24
N ARG A 99 -7.81 -7.36 -11.42
CA ARG A 99 -7.03 -7.13 -12.65
C ARG A 99 -7.73 -7.59 -13.92
N ALA A 100 -8.42 -8.73 -13.90
CA ALA A 100 -9.16 -9.21 -15.06
C ALA A 100 -10.28 -8.24 -15.48
N TYR A 101 -10.98 -7.65 -14.50
CA TYR A 101 -11.99 -6.62 -14.73
C TYR A 101 -11.36 -5.38 -15.38
N TYR A 102 -10.30 -4.82 -14.78
CA TYR A 102 -9.67 -3.63 -15.32
C TYR A 102 -8.99 -3.88 -16.67
N THR A 103 -8.46 -5.07 -16.91
CA THR A 103 -7.95 -5.48 -18.23
C THR A 103 -9.06 -5.44 -19.28
N ALA A 104 -10.28 -5.88 -18.95
CA ALA A 104 -11.42 -5.78 -19.86
C ALA A 104 -11.83 -4.32 -20.13
N VAL A 105 -11.75 -3.46 -19.11
CA VAL A 105 -12.01 -2.01 -19.22
C VAL A 105 -10.98 -1.36 -20.16
N TYR A 106 -9.70 -1.52 -19.87
CA TYR A 106 -8.60 -0.88 -20.59
C TYR A 106 -8.31 -1.49 -21.98
N LYS A 107 -8.90 -2.65 -22.31
CA LYS A 107 -8.90 -3.18 -23.69
C LYS A 107 -9.70 -2.34 -24.67
N LYS A 108 -10.74 -1.65 -24.19
CA LYS A 108 -11.68 -0.88 -25.03
C LYS A 108 -11.62 0.62 -24.78
N TRP A 109 -10.87 1.04 -23.77
CA TRP A 109 -10.81 2.42 -23.34
C TRP A 109 -9.39 2.78 -22.90
N HIS A 110 -8.94 3.96 -23.31
CA HIS A 110 -7.62 4.49 -22.99
C HIS A 110 -7.60 5.24 -21.65
N TYR A 111 -6.41 5.41 -21.10
CA TYR A 111 -6.13 6.25 -19.94
C TYR A 111 -6.75 7.64 -20.07
N SER A 112 -7.79 7.93 -19.29
CA SER A 112 -8.37 9.28 -19.16
C SER A 112 -9.16 9.40 -17.85
N GLN A 113 -9.61 10.60 -17.49
CA GLN A 113 -10.30 10.81 -16.21
C GLN A 113 -11.78 10.40 -16.21
N CYS A 114 -12.37 10.15 -17.38
CA CYS A 114 -13.80 9.87 -17.50
C CYS A 114 -14.07 8.74 -18.51
N LYS A 115 -14.96 7.81 -18.12
CA LYS A 115 -15.48 6.73 -18.95
C LYS A 115 -17.00 6.69 -18.86
N ASP A 116 -17.69 6.71 -20.00
CA ASP A 116 -19.16 6.63 -20.10
C ASP A 116 -19.90 7.65 -19.21
N GLY A 117 -19.36 8.86 -19.08
CA GLY A 117 -19.93 9.93 -18.23
C GLY A 117 -19.65 9.80 -16.73
N GLY A 118 -18.89 8.79 -16.29
CA GLY A 118 -18.43 8.62 -14.92
C GLY A 118 -16.92 8.69 -14.78
N GLN A 119 -16.43 8.87 -13.56
CA GLN A 119 -15.00 8.77 -13.24
C GLN A 119 -14.68 7.32 -12.88
N VAL A 120 -13.77 6.68 -13.61
CA VAL A 120 -13.43 5.25 -13.40
C VAL A 120 -12.87 5.01 -11.99
N GLN A 121 -12.21 6.02 -11.43
CA GLN A 121 -11.48 5.92 -10.18
C GLN A 121 -12.40 5.78 -8.96
N ARG A 122 -13.64 6.27 -9.11
CA ARG A 122 -14.70 6.09 -8.12
C ARG A 122 -14.97 4.61 -7.84
N HIS A 123 -14.73 3.74 -8.81
CA HIS A 123 -14.88 2.30 -8.61
C HIS A 123 -13.82 1.72 -7.65
N TYR A 124 -12.58 2.23 -7.64
CA TYR A 124 -11.57 1.74 -6.70
C TYR A 124 -11.94 2.08 -5.25
N VAL A 125 -12.36 3.32 -5.00
CA VAL A 125 -12.81 3.79 -3.68
C VAL A 125 -14.06 3.03 -3.23
N ASP A 126 -15.01 2.80 -4.15
CA ASP A 126 -16.23 2.05 -3.84
C ASP A 126 -15.97 0.56 -3.57
N LEU A 127 -15.07 -0.09 -4.31
CA LEU A 127 -14.66 -1.48 -4.03
C LEU A 127 -13.99 -1.60 -2.67
N TRP A 128 -13.12 -0.64 -2.33
CA TRP A 128 -12.52 -0.54 -1.00
C TRP A 128 -13.57 -0.44 0.10
N ARG A 129 -14.49 0.53 -0.01
CA ARG A 129 -15.59 0.73 0.95
C ARG A 129 -16.48 -0.50 1.08
N ARG A 130 -16.84 -1.14 -0.04
CA ARG A 130 -17.67 -2.36 -0.04
C ARG A 130 -16.95 -3.54 0.61
N PHE A 131 -15.66 -3.73 0.33
CA PHE A 131 -14.86 -4.79 0.93
C PHE A 131 -14.77 -4.62 2.45
N ALA A 132 -14.43 -3.42 2.92
CA ALA A 132 -14.33 -3.12 4.34
C ALA A 132 -15.66 -3.33 5.09
N ASN A 133 -16.78 -2.90 4.50
CA ASN A 133 -18.11 -3.18 5.07
C ASN A 133 -18.48 -4.67 5.05
N LYS A 134 -18.26 -5.36 3.92
CA LYS A 134 -18.64 -6.77 3.73
C LYS A 134 -17.95 -7.67 4.75
N TYR A 135 -16.70 -7.37 5.07
CA TYR A 135 -15.87 -8.19 5.94
C TYR A 135 -15.65 -7.58 7.31
N LYS A 136 -16.38 -6.52 7.72
CA LYS A 136 -16.17 -5.82 9.00
C LYS A 136 -16.09 -6.74 10.24
N ASP A 137 -16.80 -7.86 10.22
CA ASP A 137 -16.88 -8.85 11.30
C ASP A 137 -15.94 -10.05 11.12
N PHE A 138 -15.15 -10.08 10.03
CA PHE A 138 -14.23 -11.16 9.68
C PHE A 138 -12.82 -10.63 9.48
N CYS A 139 -11.82 -11.49 9.70
CA CYS A 139 -10.46 -11.06 9.41
C CYS A 139 -10.35 -10.79 7.91
N HIS A 140 -9.85 -9.61 7.57
CA HIS A 140 -9.60 -9.22 6.20
C HIS A 140 -8.38 -8.33 6.12
N MET A 141 -7.86 -8.13 4.93
CA MET A 141 -6.83 -7.15 4.61
C MET A 141 -7.06 -6.67 3.18
N GLY A 142 -7.27 -5.37 3.02
CA GLY A 142 -7.33 -4.73 1.72
C GLY A 142 -5.98 -4.15 1.34
N PHE A 143 -5.77 -3.98 0.05
CA PHE A 143 -4.83 -3.02 -0.48
C PHE A 143 -5.43 -2.48 -1.76
N THR A 144 -5.61 -1.16 -1.82
CA THR A 144 -6.07 -0.48 -3.02
C THR A 144 -4.99 0.50 -3.43
N PHE A 145 -4.55 0.45 -4.68
CA PHE A 145 -3.55 1.38 -5.23
C PHE A 145 -4.20 2.12 -6.39
N MET A 146 -4.21 3.43 -6.33
CA MET A 146 -4.80 4.29 -7.34
C MET A 146 -3.71 5.16 -7.96
N THR A 147 -3.71 5.32 -9.28
CA THR A 147 -2.61 6.00 -9.97
C THR A 147 -3.10 6.91 -11.09
N THR A 148 -4.21 6.59 -11.74
CA THR A 148 -4.67 7.33 -12.93
C THR A 148 -5.06 8.78 -12.68
N LEU A 149 -5.40 9.15 -11.45
CA LEU A 149 -5.69 10.54 -11.06
C LEU A 149 -4.46 11.27 -10.51
N SER A 150 -3.49 10.57 -9.92
CA SER A 150 -2.33 11.17 -9.24
C SER A 150 -1.08 11.24 -10.11
N HIS A 151 -0.94 10.37 -11.11
CA HIS A 151 0.35 10.13 -11.75
C HIS A 151 0.87 11.30 -12.59
N GLU A 152 0.02 11.90 -13.43
CA GLU A 152 0.43 12.97 -14.37
C GLU A 152 0.30 14.37 -13.78
N ASP A 153 -0.72 14.58 -12.94
CA ASP A 153 -1.02 15.87 -12.34
C ASP A 153 -1.72 15.69 -10.99
N GLY A 154 -1.19 16.33 -9.94
CA GLY A 154 -1.81 16.31 -8.61
C GLY A 154 -3.05 17.20 -8.48
N PHE A 155 -3.29 18.14 -9.41
CA PHE A 155 -4.39 19.10 -9.30
C PHE A 155 -5.78 18.48 -9.45
N ILE A 156 -5.87 17.28 -10.03
CA ILE A 156 -7.16 16.60 -10.27
C ILE A 156 -7.55 15.65 -9.14
N LEU A 157 -6.75 15.53 -8.08
CA LEU A 157 -7.06 14.67 -6.94
C LEU A 157 -8.33 15.11 -6.18
N GLU A 158 -8.60 16.41 -6.15
CA GLU A 158 -9.76 17.01 -5.48
C GLU A 158 -11.09 16.37 -5.91
N VAL A 159 -11.17 15.85 -7.15
CA VAL A 159 -12.40 15.22 -7.67
C VAL A 159 -12.83 13.97 -6.90
N LEU A 160 -11.95 13.38 -6.10
CA LEU A 160 -12.26 12.23 -5.25
C LEU A 160 -12.52 12.58 -3.78
N ASP A 161 -12.28 13.82 -3.36
CA ASP A 161 -12.35 14.19 -1.95
C ASP A 161 -13.73 13.91 -1.35
N GLU A 162 -14.80 14.30 -2.06
CA GLU A 162 -16.18 14.06 -1.61
C GLU A 162 -16.48 12.55 -1.51
N GLN A 163 -15.98 11.74 -2.45
CA GLN A 163 -16.21 10.31 -2.40
C GLN A 163 -15.41 9.61 -1.30
N ILE A 164 -14.16 10.01 -1.09
CA ILE A 164 -13.34 9.46 -0.01
C ILE A 164 -13.96 9.86 1.33
N SER A 165 -14.36 11.12 1.49
CA SER A 165 -15.02 11.63 2.69
C SER A 165 -16.30 10.87 3.00
N SER A 166 -17.23 10.79 2.05
CA SER A 166 -18.50 10.04 2.22
C SER A 166 -18.27 8.53 2.44
N SER A 167 -17.24 7.95 1.83
CA SER A 167 -16.86 6.55 2.08
C SER A 167 -16.32 6.35 3.49
N LEU A 168 -15.50 7.26 3.99
CA LEU A 168 -15.00 7.24 5.36
C LEU A 168 -16.11 7.43 6.38
N GLU A 169 -17.02 8.37 6.15
CA GLU A 169 -18.22 8.55 6.98
C GLU A 169 -19.06 7.27 7.00
N ASN A 170 -19.29 6.66 5.84
CA ASN A 170 -20.00 5.38 5.76
C ASN A 170 -19.31 4.29 6.59
N LEU A 171 -17.99 4.12 6.44
CA LEU A 171 -17.23 3.12 7.18
C LEU A 171 -17.17 3.39 8.69
N TYR A 172 -17.23 4.67 9.08
CA TYR A 172 -17.34 5.08 10.47
C TYR A 172 -18.73 4.71 11.04
N PHE A 173 -19.82 5.10 10.38
CA PHE A 173 -21.17 4.82 10.85
C PHE A 173 -21.53 3.33 10.88
N THR A 174 -20.96 2.52 9.99
CA THR A 174 -21.17 1.06 9.97
C THR A 174 -20.28 0.31 10.96
N GLY A 175 -19.36 1.00 11.65
CA GLY A 175 -18.37 0.39 12.54
C GLY A 175 -17.28 -0.41 11.82
N ALA A 176 -17.16 -0.30 10.49
CA ALA A 176 -16.16 -1.02 9.72
C ALA A 176 -14.71 -0.59 10.05
N LEU A 177 -14.53 0.60 10.63
CA LEU A 177 -13.24 1.12 11.09
C LEU A 177 -12.91 0.79 12.56
N ASP A 178 -13.81 0.13 13.29
CA ASP A 178 -13.66 -0.01 14.75
C ASP A 178 -12.79 -1.18 15.16
N ASN A 179 -12.64 -2.19 14.29
CA ASN A 179 -11.94 -3.44 14.58
C ASN A 179 -10.64 -3.61 13.80
N GLY A 180 -10.12 -2.55 13.16
CA GLY A 180 -8.88 -2.63 12.40
C GLY A 180 -8.19 -1.27 12.22
N VAL A 181 -6.96 -1.31 11.72
CA VAL A 181 -6.23 -0.10 11.34
C VAL A 181 -6.68 0.32 9.94
N SER A 182 -6.84 1.62 9.70
CA SER A 182 -7.05 2.15 8.36
C SER A 182 -5.96 3.17 8.07
N ILE A 183 -5.36 3.06 6.90
CA ILE A 183 -4.33 3.97 6.41
C ILE A 183 -4.79 4.54 5.09
N ILE A 184 -4.60 5.84 4.91
CA ILE A 184 -4.66 6.52 3.62
C ILE A 184 -3.33 7.25 3.48
N MET A 185 -2.57 6.93 2.44
CA MET A 185 -1.29 7.55 2.20
C MET A 185 -0.95 7.71 0.73
N GLY A 186 -0.10 8.68 0.42
CA GLY A 186 0.65 8.71 -0.83
C GLY A 186 1.92 7.89 -0.70
N ASP A 187 2.32 7.23 -1.78
CA ASP A 187 3.59 6.54 -1.93
C ASP A 187 4.76 7.52 -2.12
N HIS A 188 4.52 8.63 -2.82
CA HIS A 188 5.39 9.78 -2.99
C HIS A 188 4.56 11.06 -3.22
N GLY A 189 5.18 12.23 -3.09
CA GLY A 189 4.55 13.49 -3.50
C GLY A 189 4.63 13.71 -5.01
N ASN A 190 4.14 14.85 -5.51
CA ASN A 190 4.18 15.14 -6.94
C ASN A 190 5.64 15.26 -7.45
N ARG A 191 6.02 14.37 -8.36
CA ARG A 191 7.33 14.31 -9.00
C ARG A 191 7.30 14.67 -10.49
N ILE A 192 6.13 14.98 -11.04
CA ILE A 192 5.90 15.27 -12.44
C ILE A 192 5.60 16.78 -12.60
N GLY A 193 6.03 17.36 -13.72
CA GLY A 193 5.75 18.75 -14.06
C GLY A 193 6.82 19.75 -13.59
N ALA A 194 6.55 21.04 -13.79
CA ALA A 194 7.52 22.12 -13.53
C ALA A 194 7.88 22.27 -12.03
N GLN A 195 6.98 21.82 -11.14
CA GLN A 195 7.10 21.90 -9.70
C GLN A 195 8.36 21.16 -9.21
N MET A 196 8.70 20.02 -9.81
CA MET A 196 9.90 19.23 -9.45
C MET A 196 11.21 20.02 -9.57
N ARG A 197 11.24 21.08 -10.38
CA ARG A 197 12.45 21.91 -10.61
C ARG A 197 12.67 22.96 -9.52
N SER A 198 11.68 23.17 -8.66
CA SER A 198 11.76 24.10 -7.54
C SER A 198 12.23 23.39 -6.27
N TYR A 199 12.90 24.14 -5.39
CA TYR A 199 13.30 23.64 -4.07
C TYR A 199 12.08 23.13 -3.28
N THR A 200 10.97 23.86 -3.30
CA THR A 200 9.72 23.50 -2.65
C THR A 200 9.14 22.20 -3.21
N GLY A 201 9.13 22.02 -4.54
CA GLY A 201 8.65 20.78 -5.15
C GLY A 201 9.47 19.56 -4.76
N ARG A 202 10.80 19.68 -4.57
CA ARG A 202 11.63 18.59 -4.05
C ARG A 202 11.34 18.23 -2.57
N ILE A 203 10.73 19.15 -1.82
CA ILE A 203 10.24 18.88 -0.47
C ILE A 203 8.87 18.18 -0.57
N GLU A 204 7.94 18.73 -1.35
CA GLU A 204 6.60 18.15 -1.59
C GLU A 204 6.69 16.70 -2.08
N GLU A 205 7.58 16.39 -3.02
CA GLU A 205 7.89 15.04 -3.51
C GLU A 205 8.16 14.03 -2.37
N ARG A 206 8.71 14.49 -1.25
CA ARG A 206 9.12 13.65 -0.10
C ARG A 206 8.17 13.73 1.09
N MET A 207 7.07 14.48 0.97
CA MET A 207 6.09 14.67 2.03
C MET A 207 4.69 14.20 1.59
N PRO A 208 4.51 12.94 1.17
CA PRO A 208 3.16 12.45 0.93
C PRO A 208 2.34 12.46 2.23
N LEU A 209 1.03 12.66 2.09
CA LEU A 209 0.09 12.48 3.19
C LEU A 209 0.21 11.06 3.76
N MET A 210 0.13 10.93 5.08
CA MET A 210 -0.10 9.67 5.77
C MET A 210 -1.10 9.88 6.90
N ALA A 211 -2.32 9.39 6.72
CA ALA A 211 -3.39 9.43 7.70
C ALA A 211 -3.63 8.01 8.23
N ILE A 212 -3.53 7.82 9.54
CA ILE A 212 -3.70 6.52 10.19
C ILE A 212 -4.81 6.63 11.23
N ARG A 213 -5.83 5.78 11.08
CA ARG A 213 -6.88 5.55 12.09
C ARG A 213 -6.64 4.21 12.77
N LEU A 214 -6.48 4.25 14.09
CA LEU A 214 -6.41 3.06 14.94
C LEU A 214 -7.81 2.71 15.50
N PRO A 215 -8.08 1.44 15.82
CA PRO A 215 -9.27 1.03 16.57
C PRO A 215 -9.46 1.87 17.85
N PRO A 216 -10.70 2.20 18.26
CA PRO A 216 -10.95 2.97 19.48
C PRO A 216 -10.29 2.39 20.74
N ASP A 217 -10.27 1.06 20.84
CA ASP A 217 -9.68 0.33 21.98
C ASP A 217 -8.15 0.10 21.87
N PHE A 218 -7.51 0.48 20.76
CA PHE A 218 -6.12 0.14 20.48
C PHE A 218 -5.17 0.68 21.57
N LYS A 219 -5.35 1.91 22.03
CA LYS A 219 -4.53 2.50 23.10
C LYS A 219 -4.60 1.71 24.40
N ARG A 220 -5.77 1.14 24.72
CA ARG A 220 -6.03 0.39 25.95
C ARG A 220 -5.48 -1.03 25.84
N LEU A 221 -5.65 -1.67 24.69
CA LEU A 221 -5.22 -3.06 24.44
C LEU A 221 -3.71 -3.17 24.13
N HIS A 222 -3.13 -2.14 23.50
CA HIS A 222 -1.75 -2.10 23.00
C HIS A 222 -1.05 -0.79 23.42
N PRO A 223 -0.89 -0.54 24.73
CA PRO A 223 -0.38 0.73 25.25
C PRO A 223 1.05 1.03 24.79
N GLN A 224 1.91 0.00 24.67
CA GLN A 224 3.30 0.19 24.27
C GLN A 224 3.41 0.54 22.78
N GLU A 225 2.66 -0.14 21.93
CA GLU A 225 2.59 0.10 20.49
C GLU A 225 2.01 1.49 20.21
N TYR A 226 0.95 1.87 20.95
CA TYR A 226 0.39 3.21 20.87
C TYR A 226 1.41 4.29 21.29
N LEU A 227 2.18 4.07 22.36
CA LEU A 227 3.25 4.98 22.77
C LEU A 227 4.34 5.09 21.69
N ASN A 228 4.72 3.98 21.06
CA ASN A 228 5.69 3.97 19.97
C ASN A 228 5.16 4.75 18.76
N PHE A 229 3.90 4.53 18.39
CA PHE A 229 3.22 5.28 17.34
C PHE A 229 3.24 6.79 17.62
N MET A 230 2.85 7.21 18.83
CA MET A 230 2.82 8.61 19.23
C MET A 230 4.22 9.26 19.28
N LYS A 231 5.27 8.49 19.56
CA LYS A 231 6.66 8.97 19.49
C LYS A 231 7.17 9.14 18.06
N ASN A 232 6.61 8.40 17.10
CA ASN A 232 7.06 8.40 15.71
C ASN A 232 6.20 9.29 14.79
N LYS A 233 5.03 9.76 15.23
CA LYS A 233 4.10 10.56 14.39
C LYS A 233 4.69 11.83 13.75
N TRP A 234 5.77 12.40 14.32
CA TRP A 234 6.44 13.60 13.82
C TRP A 234 7.80 13.32 13.19
N LYS A 235 8.18 12.05 13.08
CA LYS A 235 9.41 11.67 12.43
C LYS A 235 9.07 11.36 10.98
N LEU A 236 9.84 11.92 10.06
CA LEU A 236 9.94 11.39 8.71
C LEU A 236 10.57 10.00 8.85
N THR A 237 9.75 8.99 9.12
CA THR A 237 10.21 7.62 9.17
C THR A 237 10.61 7.26 7.76
N ARG A 238 11.88 6.92 7.55
CA ARG A 238 12.24 6.13 6.37
C ARG A 238 11.30 4.93 6.38
N ILE A 239 10.55 4.74 5.31
CA ILE A 239 9.57 3.66 5.22
C ILE A 239 10.33 2.33 5.09
N ARG A 240 10.84 1.87 6.22
CA ARG A 240 11.18 0.49 6.52
C ARG A 240 10.37 0.25 7.78
N PHE A 241 9.31 -0.55 7.69
CA PHE A 241 8.50 -0.91 8.84
C PHE A 241 9.33 -1.81 9.77
N GLU A 242 10.32 -1.24 10.48
CA GLU A 242 11.08 -1.92 11.53
C GLU A 242 10.17 -2.39 12.68
N THR A 243 8.94 -1.86 12.74
CA THR A 243 7.86 -2.30 13.63
C THR A 243 7.44 -3.75 13.42
N CYS A 244 7.63 -4.34 12.23
CA CYS A 244 7.29 -5.75 11.99
C CYS A 244 8.44 -6.74 12.19
N GLN A 245 9.70 -6.29 12.24
CA GLN A 245 10.84 -7.24 12.19
C GLN A 245 11.96 -7.03 13.20
N ARG A 246 12.07 -5.93 13.95
CA ARG A 246 13.18 -5.79 14.93
C ARG A 246 12.79 -5.05 16.21
N VAL A 247 12.15 -5.77 17.12
CA VAL A 247 12.38 -5.55 18.57
C VAL A 247 13.16 -6.75 19.10
N PRO A 248 14.49 -6.65 19.27
CA PRO A 248 15.25 -7.69 19.96
C PRO A 248 14.97 -7.58 21.46
N LEU A 249 14.08 -8.43 21.96
CA LEU A 249 13.97 -8.76 23.37
C LEU A 249 13.97 -10.29 23.50
N ASN A 250 15.13 -10.83 23.89
CA ASN A 250 15.33 -12.18 24.44
C ASN A 250 14.40 -13.29 23.92
N GLY A 251 14.78 -13.87 22.78
CA GLY A 251 14.65 -15.33 22.59
C GLY A 251 13.26 -15.94 22.34
N ARG A 252 12.20 -15.16 22.03
CA ARG A 252 10.99 -15.69 21.37
C ARG A 252 10.37 -14.62 20.46
N LEU A 253 10.28 -14.91 19.16
CA LEU A 253 9.37 -14.23 18.24
C LEU A 253 7.95 -14.43 18.77
N ARG A 254 7.37 -13.40 19.38
CA ARG A 254 5.94 -13.32 19.61
C ARG A 254 5.38 -12.37 18.57
N PHE A 255 4.67 -12.92 17.59
CA PHE A 255 3.59 -12.16 16.97
C PHE A 255 2.70 -11.65 18.10
N ILE A 256 2.20 -10.42 17.98
CA ILE A 256 1.07 -9.98 18.79
C ILE A 256 0.02 -11.09 18.64
N HIS A 257 -0.22 -11.86 19.70
CA HIS A 257 -1.28 -12.87 19.70
C HIS A 257 -2.56 -12.11 19.32
N PRO A 258 -3.20 -12.42 18.17
CA PRO A 258 -4.39 -11.70 17.74
C PRO A 258 -5.54 -12.16 18.62
N THR A 259 -5.69 -11.52 19.77
CA THR A 259 -6.91 -11.60 20.57
C THR A 259 -7.99 -10.66 20.00
N SER A 260 -7.63 -9.77 19.07
CA SER A 260 -8.55 -9.04 18.19
C SER A 260 -8.54 -9.66 16.80
N LYS A 261 -9.73 -10.01 16.30
CA LYS A 261 -9.91 -10.90 15.16
C LYS A 261 -9.53 -10.33 13.80
N ASN A 262 -9.23 -9.04 13.64
CA ASN A 262 -9.16 -8.43 12.31
C ASN A 262 -8.04 -7.37 12.21
N MET A 263 -7.23 -7.36 11.14
CA MET A 263 -6.25 -6.30 10.87
C MET A 263 -6.32 -5.85 9.40
N PHE A 264 -6.91 -4.67 9.17
CA PHE A 264 -7.09 -4.05 7.86
C PHE A 264 -5.91 -3.14 7.48
N TRP A 265 -5.69 -3.01 6.18
CA TRP A 265 -4.80 -2.03 5.54
C TRP A 265 -5.57 -1.52 4.33
N ASN A 266 -5.43 -0.25 3.93
CA ASN A 266 -6.32 0.39 2.96
C ASN A 266 -5.64 1.48 2.12
N LEU A 267 -6.37 1.89 1.07
CA LEU A 267 -6.19 2.90 0.03
C LEU A 267 -4.87 3.70 -0.01
N HIS A 268 -4.12 3.50 -1.09
CA HIS A 268 -2.98 4.30 -1.53
C HIS A 268 -3.41 5.12 -2.74
N LEU A 269 -3.16 6.42 -2.66
CA LEU A 269 -3.42 7.46 -3.68
C LEU A 269 -2.14 7.80 -4.44
#